data_AF-A0A117JNE7-F1
#
_entry.id   AF-A0A117JNE7-F1
#
_cell.length_a   1.000
_cell.length_b   1.000
_cell.length_c   1.000
_cell.angle_alpha   90.00
_cell.angle_beta   90.00
_cell.angle_gamma   90.00
#
_symmetry.space_group_name_H-M   'P 1'
#
loop_
_entity.id
_entity.type
_entity.pdbx_description
1 polymer ?
#
loop_
_entity_poly.entity_id
_entity_poly.type
_entity_poly.pdbx_seq_one_letter_code
_entity_poly.pdbx_strand_id
1 'polypeptide(L)' 'MHIRCVDAAREAARLAARGHDGVAAARDLAPDGATVVTHRDGQFVISTVSAQSAILPGFTVEARAVAAVEPGSA' A
#
# COMPACT_ATOMS: atom_id res chain seq x y z
N MET A 1 -13.15 0.63 5.81
CA MET A 1 -11.80 1.17 6.07
C MET A 1 -10.72 0.10 6.03
N HIS A 2 -10.81 -0.95 6.87
CA HIS A 2 -9.82 -2.03 6.86
C HIS A 2 -9.63 -2.68 5.48
N ILE A 3 -10.73 -3.05 4.81
CA ILE A 3 -10.69 -3.62 3.45
C ILE A 3 -10.00 -2.63 2.47
N ARG A 4 -10.33 -1.34 2.52
CA ARG A 4 -9.70 -0.30 1.68
C ARG A 4 -8.19 -0.16 1.94
N CYS A 5 -7.73 -0.24 3.20
CA CYS A 5 -6.29 -0.23 3.48
C CYS A 5 -5.59 -1.46 2.88
N VAL A 6 -6.21 -2.65 3.00
CA VAL A 6 -5.66 -3.90 2.44
C VAL A 6 -5.60 -3.84 0.92
N ASP A 7 -6.66 -3.39 0.26
CA ASP A 7 -6.71 -3.26 -1.20
C ASP A 7 -5.66 -2.26 -1.70
N ALA A 8 -5.58 -1.09 -1.07
CA ALA A 8 -4.59 -0.08 -1.40
C ALA A 8 -3.14 -0.58 -1.22
N ALA A 9 -2.83 -1.22 -0.09
CA ALA A 9 -1.50 -1.77 0.16
C ALA A 9 -1.12 -2.80 -0.91
N ARG A 10 -2.05 -3.69 -1.24
CA ARG A 10 -1.84 -4.75 -2.23
C ARG A 10 -1.60 -4.20 -3.63
N GLU A 11 -2.38 -3.20 -4.04
CA GLU A 11 -2.24 -2.59 -5.36
C GLU A 11 -0.94 -1.81 -5.47
N ALA A 12 -0.58 -1.01 -4.46
CA ALA A 12 0.71 -0.34 -4.42
C ALA A 12 1.88 -1.31 -4.55
N ALA A 13 1.89 -2.39 -3.76
CA ALA A 13 2.97 -3.36 -3.79
C ALA A 13 3.11 -3.99 -5.18
N ARG A 14 2.01 -4.36 -5.83
CA ARG A 14 2.01 -5.00 -7.16
C ARG A 14 2.47 -4.06 -8.26
N LEU A 15 1.96 -2.83 -8.30
CA LEU A 15 2.34 -1.87 -9.33
C LEU A 15 3.78 -1.41 -9.18
N ALA A 16 4.22 -1.14 -7.95
CA ALA A 16 5.62 -0.82 -7.70
C ALA A 16 6.56 -2.00 -7.97
N ALA A 17 6.12 -3.24 -7.73
CA ALA A 17 6.88 -4.45 -8.13
C ALA A 17 7.00 -4.61 -9.66
N ARG A 18 6.14 -3.95 -10.44
CA ARG A 18 6.19 -3.86 -11.91
C ARG A 18 6.96 -2.64 -12.42
N GLY A 19 7.54 -1.82 -11.54
CA GLY A 19 8.23 -0.58 -11.91
C GLY A 19 7.30 0.61 -12.17
N HIS A 20 6.01 0.52 -11.81
CA HIS A 20 5.05 1.63 -11.93
C HIS A 20 4.92 2.40 -10.60
N ASP A 21 4.28 3.57 -10.64
CA ASP A 21 3.98 4.33 -9.42
C ASP A 21 2.84 3.67 -8.63
N GLY A 22 3.22 2.82 -7.67
CA GLY A 22 2.27 2.18 -6.77
C GLY A 22 1.60 3.13 -5.77
N VAL A 23 2.23 4.27 -5.44
CA VAL A 23 1.67 5.21 -4.46
C VAL A 23 0.46 5.93 -5.05
N ALA A 24 0.53 6.33 -6.32
CA ALA A 24 -0.60 6.91 -7.02
C ALA A 24 -1.82 5.98 -7.00
N ALA A 25 -1.65 4.71 -7.37
CA ALA A 25 -2.74 3.75 -7.39
C ALA A 25 -3.31 3.43 -6.00
N ALA A 26 -2.46 3.36 -4.97
CA ALA A 26 -2.94 3.19 -3.60
C ALA A 26 -3.79 4.37 -3.12
N ARG A 27 -3.48 5.60 -3.53
CA ARG A 27 -4.26 6.79 -3.13
C ARG A 27 -5.69 6.74 -3.62
N ASP A 28 -5.95 6.17 -4.80
CA ASP A 28 -7.31 6.02 -5.34
C ASP A 28 -8.17 5.03 -4.53
N LEU A 29 -7.53 4.01 -3.95
CA LEU A 29 -8.18 2.96 -3.17
C LEU A 29 -8.28 3.30 -1.67
N ALA A 30 -7.25 3.96 -1.14
CA ALA A 30 -7.08 4.18 0.28
C ALA A 30 -8.17 5.10 0.87
N PRO A 31 -8.45 4.99 2.18
CA PRO A 31 -9.28 5.98 2.87
C PRO A 31 -8.68 7.40 2.79
N ASP A 32 -9.52 8.42 2.93
CA ASP A 32 -9.05 9.81 2.96
C ASP A 32 -8.05 10.03 4.11
N GLY A 33 -6.99 10.79 3.83
CA GLY A 33 -5.92 11.06 4.81
C GLY A 33 -5.02 9.86 5.12
N ALA A 34 -5.13 8.76 4.35
CA ALA A 34 -4.25 7.62 4.53
C ALA A 34 -2.79 7.96 4.19
N THR A 35 -1.88 7.41 4.98
CA THR A 35 -0.44 7.41 4.70
C THR A 35 -0.10 6.15 3.93
N VAL A 36 0.62 6.30 2.82
CA VAL A 36 1.12 5.18 2.00
C VAL A 36 2.64 5.22 2.02
N VAL A 37 3.27 4.13 2.46
CA VAL A 37 4.72 3.98 2.46
C VAL A 37 5.04 2.73 1.65
N THR A 38 5.81 2.90 0.59
CA THR A 38 6.27 1.79 -0.25
C THR A 38 7.79 1.80 -0.33
N HIS A 39 8.41 0.65 -0.12
CA HIS A 39 9.85 0.48 -0.24
C HIS A 39 10.17 -0.88 -0.85
N ARG A 40 11.36 -0.97 -1.43
CA ARG A 40 11.91 -2.20 -1.96
C ARG A 40 12.83 -2.85 -0.93
N ASP A 41 12.68 -4.15 -0.75
CA ASP A 41 13.51 -5.00 0.09
C ASP A 41 13.95 -6.21 -0.73
N GLY A 42 15.16 -6.14 -1.28
CA GLY A 42 15.71 -7.13 -2.20
C GLY A 42 14.81 -7.36 -3.43
N GLN A 43 14.27 -8.57 -3.54
CA GLN A 43 13.39 -9.00 -4.64
C GLN A 43 11.91 -8.74 -4.36
N PHE A 44 11.60 -8.00 -3.30
CA PHE A 44 10.24 -7.68 -2.91
C PHE A 44 10.00 -6.18 -2.85
N VAL A 45 8.76 -5.79 -3.11
CA VAL A 45 8.23 -4.49 -2.76
C VAL A 45 7.25 -4.65 -1.62
N ILE A 46 7.40 -3.83 -0.60
CA ILE A 46 6.61 -3.83 0.61
C ILE A 46 5.87 -2.50 0.66
N SER A 47 4.54 -2.57 0.72
CA SER A 47 3.68 -1.41 0.86
C SER A 47 2.88 -1.49 2.15
N THR A 48 2.91 -0.39 2.92
CA THR A 48 2.13 -0.22 4.14
C THR A 48 1.19 0.97 3.95
N VAL A 49 -0.09 0.76 4.23
CA VAL A 49 -1.12 1.80 4.20
C VAL A 49 -1.76 1.90 5.57
N SER A 50 -1.76 3.10 6.14
CA SER A 50 -2.36 3.38 7.44
C SER A 50 -3.33 4.55 7.38
N ALA A 51 -4.42 4.46 8.13
CA ALA A 51 -5.44 5.52 8.22
C ALA A 51 -6.09 5.56 9.60
N GLN A 52 -6.47 6.75 10.06
CA GLN A 52 -7.21 6.91 11.31
C GLN A 52 -8.62 6.31 11.18
N SER A 53 -9.08 5.63 12.23
CA SER A 53 -10.40 5.01 12.25
C SER A 53 -11.52 6.03 12.41
N ALA A 54 -12.42 6.06 11.44
CA ALA A 54 -13.64 6.89 11.50
C ALA A 54 -14.65 6.39 12.57
N ILE A 55 -14.55 5.12 12.98
CA ILE A 55 -15.52 4.49 13.92
C ILE A 55 -14.93 4.34 15.32
N LEU A 56 -13.60 4.23 15.43
CA LEU A 56 -12.90 4.02 16.70
C LEU A 56 -11.91 5.19 16.94
N PRO A 57 -12.34 6.25 17.63
CA PRO A 57 -11.49 7.41 17.90
C PRO A 57 -10.17 7.01 18.57
N GLY A 58 -9.06 7.56 18.09
CA GLY A 58 -7.71 7.28 18.60
C GLY A 58 -7.05 6.01 18.05
N PHE A 59 -7.74 5.22 17.23
CA PHE A 59 -7.16 4.02 16.60
C PHE A 59 -6.72 4.29 15.16
N THR A 60 -5.60 3.70 14.78
CA THR A 60 -5.11 3.66 13.39
C THR A 60 -5.26 2.24 12.87
N VAL A 61 -5.80 2.09 11.67
CA VAL A 61 -5.83 0.81 10.96
C VAL A 61 -4.69 0.80 9.96
N GLU A 62 -3.88 -0.24 10.03
CA GLU A 62 -2.76 -0.48 9.13
C GLU A 62 -3.01 -1.76 8.31
N ALA A 63 -2.57 -1.75 7.06
CA ALA A 63 -2.44 -2.93 6.25
C ALA A 63 -1.08 -2.94 5.57
N ARG A 64 -0.45 -4.12 5.51
CA ARG A 64 0.83 -4.35 4.85
C ARG A 64 0.65 -5.40 3.75
N ALA A 65 1.23 -5.13 2.59
CA ALA A 65 1.30 -6.07 1.48
C ALA A 65 2.71 -6.17 0.93
N VAL A 66 3.01 -7.33 0.35
CA VAL A 66 4.30 -7.66 -0.23
C VAL A 66 4.08 -8.24 -1.62
N ALA A 67 4.89 -7.82 -2.58
CA ALA A 67 4.89 -8.35 -3.95
C ALA A 67 6.32 -8.64 -4.40
N ALA A 68 6.53 -9.78 -5.04
CA ALA A 68 7.80 -10.08 -5.70
C ALA A 68 7.95 -9.19 -6.94
N VAL A 69 9.17 -8.71 -7.16
CA VAL A 69 9.51 -7.83 -8.28
C VAL A 69 9.48 -8.63 -9.58
N GLU A 70 8.86 -8.06 -10.61
CA GLU A 70 8.84 -8.70 -11.92
C GLU A 70 10.21 -8.59 -12.60
N PRO A 71 10.70 -9.66 -13.26
CA PRO A 71 11.95 -9.61 -14.02
C PRO A 71 11.91 -8.52 -15.09
N GLY A 72 12.97 -7.72 -15.22
CA GLY A 72 13.09 -6.67 -16.24
C GLY A 72 12.44 -5.33 -15.90
N SER A 73 11.96 -5.14 -14.66
CA SER A 73 11.39 -3.88 -14.16
C SER A 73 12.39 -2.94 -13.45
N ALA A 74 13.70 -3.22 -13.59
CA ALA A 74 14.80 -2.50 -12.93
C ALA A 74 15.42 -1.41 -13.82
#